data_AF-A0A7C1RG11-F1
#
_entry.id   AF-A0A7C1RG11-F1
#
_cell.length_a   1.000
_cell.length_b   1.000
_cell.length_c   1.000
_cell.angle_alpha   90.00
_cell.angle_beta   90.00
_cell.angle_gamma   90.00
#
_symmetry.space_group_name_H-M   'P 1'
#
loop_
_entity.id
_entity.type
_entity.pdbx_description
1 polymer ?
#
loop_
_entity_poly.entity_id
_entity_poly.type
_entity_poly.pdbx_seq_one_letter_code
_entity_poly.pdbx_strand_id
1 'polypeptide(L)'
;EEGNWAVVQQGMNERERMARRFHWFETETFTLDPHKAISGLRREFALNTVSKESKEYQKTLLDVVQENPVKIERELESLKAISRGYRPLVYYKPREPWEKDVIKRYESLGKFELNKKALEFARELSVSNYEEFLLLNGIGPSTLRALSLVLELVYDVHPSWKDPVTHPPDPFKFTYAVGGKDRVPFPIDKPAYDELISFLEELVSRHPEEKALARNVTKITKNWKFPEGEKKAT
;
A
#
# COMPACT_ATOMS: atom_id res chain seq x y z
N GLU A 1 -22.01 23.06 -8.47
CA GLU A 1 -21.74 22.26 -7.27
C GLU A 1 -20.33 21.72 -7.39
N GLU A 2 -19.39 22.23 -6.60
CA GLU A 2 -18.07 21.59 -6.45
C GLU A 2 -18.29 20.38 -5.53
N GLY A 3 -18.53 19.23 -6.15
CA GLY A 3 -18.85 18.02 -5.43
C GLY A 3 -17.61 17.43 -4.77
N ASN A 4 -17.47 17.67 -3.46
CA ASN A 4 -16.48 16.97 -2.64
C ASN A 4 -16.71 15.46 -2.76
N TRP A 5 -15.71 14.73 -3.23
CA TRP A 5 -15.79 13.29 -3.42
C TRP A 5 -14.82 12.55 -2.50
N ALA A 6 -15.25 11.37 -2.06
CA ALA A 6 -14.45 10.46 -1.28
C ALA A 6 -14.58 9.05 -1.86
N VAL A 7 -13.45 8.37 -2.05
CA VAL A 7 -13.44 6.96 -2.48
C VAL A 7 -12.63 6.16 -1.46
N VAL A 8 -13.16 5.03 -1.03
CA VAL A 8 -12.43 4.06 -0.20
C VAL A 8 -12.20 2.82 -1.03
N GLN A 9 -10.95 2.62 -1.46
CA GLN A 9 -10.52 1.41 -2.15
C GLN A 9 -9.98 0.39 -1.13
N GLN A 10 -10.02 -0.89 -1.50
CA GLN A 10 -9.62 -1.97 -0.59
C GLN A 10 -8.70 -2.98 -1.28
N GLY A 11 -7.54 -3.22 -0.68
CA GLY A 11 -6.62 -4.31 -1.02
C GLY A 11 -6.75 -5.44 -0.01
N MET A 12 -7.21 -6.61 -0.45
CA MET A 12 -7.38 -7.79 0.39
C MET A 12 -6.07 -8.56 0.56
N ASN A 13 -5.80 -9.01 1.78
CA ASN A 13 -4.81 -10.04 2.08
C ASN A 13 -5.54 -11.26 2.63
N GLU A 14 -5.76 -12.24 1.77
CA GLU A 14 -6.54 -13.45 2.09
C GLU A 14 -5.90 -14.31 3.18
N ARG A 15 -4.56 -14.39 3.19
CA ARG A 15 -3.81 -15.18 4.18
C ARG A 15 -4.04 -14.67 5.59
N GLU A 16 -3.98 -13.35 5.73
CA GLU A 16 -4.12 -12.66 7.01
C GLU A 16 -5.59 -12.37 7.35
N ARG A 17 -6.52 -12.65 6.41
CA ARG A 17 -7.95 -12.31 6.50
C ARG A 17 -8.19 -10.83 6.82
N MET A 18 -7.28 -9.97 6.36
CA MET A 18 -7.28 -8.54 6.62
C MET A 18 -7.33 -7.75 5.32
N ALA A 19 -7.81 -6.52 5.41
CA ALA A 19 -7.85 -5.61 4.28
C ALA A 19 -7.09 -4.32 4.60
N ARG A 20 -6.35 -3.80 3.61
CA ARG A 20 -5.82 -2.44 3.63
C ARG A 20 -6.77 -1.53 2.87
N ARG A 21 -7.23 -0.46 3.49
CA ARG A 21 -8.14 0.53 2.94
C ARG A 21 -7.40 1.80 2.59
N PHE A 22 -7.64 2.27 1.37
CA PHE A 22 -7.00 3.43 0.78
C PHE A 22 -8.06 4.51 0.62
N HIS A 23 -7.92 5.60 1.36
CA HIS A 23 -8.87 6.70 1.38
C HIS A 23 -8.38 7.82 0.47
N TRP A 24 -9.17 8.07 -0.55
CA TRP A 24 -9.02 9.13 -1.53
C TRP A 24 -10.01 10.22 -1.19
N PHE A 25 -9.55 11.47 -1.17
CA PHE A 25 -10.38 12.63 -0.83
C PHE A 25 -9.90 13.83 -1.62
N GLU A 26 -10.75 14.37 -2.50
CA GLU A 26 -10.48 15.60 -3.27
C GLU A 26 -9.06 15.66 -3.86
N THR A 27 -8.60 14.57 -4.52
CA THR A 27 -7.25 14.54 -5.10
C THR A 27 -7.27 14.66 -6.61
N GLU A 28 -6.37 15.48 -7.15
CA GLU A 28 -6.13 15.60 -8.59
C GLU A 28 -4.89 14.82 -9.03
N THR A 29 -4.09 14.32 -8.08
CA THR A 29 -2.87 13.55 -8.34
C THR A 29 -3.03 12.14 -7.79
N PHE A 30 -2.83 11.13 -8.66
CA PHE A 30 -3.01 9.71 -8.33
C PHE A 30 -1.68 8.94 -8.16
N THR A 31 -0.56 9.59 -8.49
CA THR A 31 0.77 8.96 -8.57
C THR A 31 1.80 9.51 -7.59
N LEU A 32 1.40 10.47 -6.75
CA LEU A 32 2.29 11.15 -5.80
C LEU A 32 1.61 11.38 -4.44
N ASP A 33 1.85 10.48 -3.48
CA ASP A 33 1.21 10.41 -2.16
C ASP A 33 -0.30 10.73 -2.22
N PRO A 34 -1.07 10.00 -3.04
CA PRO A 34 -2.41 10.44 -3.42
C PRO A 34 -3.46 10.20 -2.33
N HIS A 35 -3.14 9.34 -1.36
CA HIS A 35 -4.06 8.91 -0.33
C HIS A 35 -4.04 9.88 0.85
N LYS A 36 -5.23 10.33 1.28
CA LYS A 36 -5.35 11.15 2.49
C LYS A 36 -5.18 10.32 3.76
N ALA A 37 -5.63 9.06 3.71
CA ALA A 37 -5.45 8.09 4.77
C ALA A 37 -5.29 6.68 4.20
N ILE A 38 -4.47 5.86 4.85
CA ILE A 38 -4.32 4.45 4.55
C ILE A 38 -4.48 3.69 5.86
N SER A 39 -5.56 2.93 5.96
CA SER A 39 -5.85 2.11 7.13
C SER A 39 -5.53 0.66 6.84
N GLY A 40 -4.72 0.03 7.69
CA GLY A 40 -4.33 -1.36 7.53
C GLY A 40 -3.16 -1.71 8.43
N LEU A 41 -2.87 -3.00 8.59
CA LEU A 41 -1.73 -3.42 9.37
C LEU A 41 -0.44 -2.86 8.74
N ARG A 42 0.34 -2.14 9.57
CA ARG A 42 1.66 -1.67 9.18
C ARG A 42 2.62 -2.85 9.10
N ARG A 43 3.37 -2.92 8.02
CA ARG A 43 4.42 -3.90 7.75
C ARG A 43 5.78 -3.25 7.91
N GLU A 44 6.80 -4.08 8.02
CA GLU A 44 8.20 -3.64 8.09
C GLU A 44 8.59 -2.86 6.82
N PHE A 45 8.17 -3.35 5.65
CA PHE A 45 8.35 -2.69 4.37
C PHE A 45 7.12 -2.86 3.47
N ALA A 46 6.98 -1.96 2.50
CA ALA A 46 6.05 -2.08 1.39
C ALA A 46 6.68 -1.48 0.12
N LEU A 47 6.42 -2.09 -1.04
CA LEU A 47 6.84 -1.53 -2.32
C LEU A 47 5.95 -0.32 -2.67
N ASN A 48 6.41 0.89 -2.36
CA ASN A 48 5.65 2.12 -2.58
C ASN A 48 6.24 2.94 -3.74
N THR A 49 5.69 2.72 -4.94
CA THR A 49 6.13 3.40 -6.16
C THR A 49 5.51 4.79 -6.35
N VAL A 50 4.53 5.17 -5.52
CA VAL A 50 3.83 6.47 -5.60
C VAL A 50 4.22 7.43 -4.46
N SER A 51 5.25 7.09 -3.67
CA SER A 51 5.79 7.98 -2.64
C SER A 51 6.36 9.26 -3.26
N LYS A 52 6.31 10.39 -2.55
CA LYS A 52 7.08 11.59 -2.93
C LYS A 52 8.57 11.34 -3.07
N GLU A 53 9.11 10.37 -2.32
CA GLU A 53 10.52 9.96 -2.40
C GLU A 53 10.82 9.13 -3.66
N SER A 54 9.79 8.63 -4.35
CA SER A 54 9.92 7.76 -5.54
C SER A 54 9.90 8.52 -6.87
N LYS A 55 10.05 9.86 -6.88
CA LYS A 55 10.02 10.64 -8.13
C LYS A 55 11.12 10.26 -9.12
N GLU A 56 12.34 10.08 -8.61
CA GLU A 56 13.47 9.64 -9.43
C GLU A 56 13.22 8.24 -9.99
N TYR A 57 12.75 7.33 -9.14
CA TYR A 57 12.30 6.00 -9.54
C TYR A 57 11.27 6.01 -10.67
N GLN A 58 10.24 6.86 -10.59
CA GLN A 58 9.21 6.97 -11.63
C GLN A 58 9.80 7.43 -12.96
N LYS A 59 10.69 8.44 -12.92
CA LYS A 59 11.36 8.96 -14.12
C LYS A 59 12.25 7.91 -14.76
N THR A 60 13.15 7.30 -13.98
CA THR A 60 14.05 6.25 -14.47
C THR A 60 13.26 5.06 -15.01
N LEU A 61 12.12 4.72 -14.40
CA LEU A 61 11.28 3.63 -14.88
C LEU A 61 10.74 3.94 -16.28
N LEU A 62 10.25 5.16 -16.50
CA LEU A 62 9.75 5.58 -17.81
C LEU A 62 10.88 5.55 -18.85
N ASP A 63 12.07 6.06 -18.50
CA ASP A 63 13.24 6.02 -19.38
C ASP A 63 13.61 4.56 -19.76
N VAL A 64 13.65 3.66 -18.78
CA VAL A 64 13.94 2.22 -18.98
C VAL A 64 12.87 1.56 -19.85
N VAL A 65 11.59 1.90 -19.68
CA VAL A 65 10.49 1.35 -20.49
C VAL A 65 10.58 1.78 -21.96
N GLN A 66 11.23 2.91 -22.26
CA GLN A 66 11.49 3.34 -23.64
C GLN A 66 12.66 2.58 -24.31
N GLU A 67 13.46 1.85 -23.53
CA GLU A 67 14.51 0.99 -24.07
C GLU A 67 13.96 -0.28 -24.72
N ASN A 68 14.84 -1.09 -25.33
CA ASN A 68 14.44 -2.37 -25.92
C ASN A 68 13.98 -3.35 -24.81
N PRO A 69 12.71 -3.83 -24.81
CA PRO A 69 12.21 -4.75 -23.79
C PRO A 69 13.00 -6.05 -23.65
N VAL A 70 13.68 -6.49 -24.71
CA VAL A 70 14.58 -7.66 -24.70
C VAL A 70 15.74 -7.45 -23.72
N LYS A 71 16.25 -6.22 -23.58
CA LYS A 71 17.33 -5.89 -22.64
C LYS A 71 16.85 -6.08 -21.20
N ILE A 72 15.68 -5.54 -20.87
CA ILE A 72 15.07 -5.62 -19.53
C ILE A 72 14.76 -7.08 -19.16
N GLU A 73 14.23 -7.85 -20.12
CA GLU A 73 13.99 -9.28 -19.97
C GLU A 73 15.29 -10.05 -19.65
N ARG A 74 16.37 -9.76 -20.39
CA ARG A 74 17.68 -10.38 -20.15
C ARG A 74 18.25 -10.03 -18.78
N GLU A 75 18.11 -8.78 -18.34
CA GLU A 75 18.52 -8.33 -17.01
C GLU A 75 17.74 -9.09 -15.93
N LEU A 76 16.42 -9.18 -16.06
CA LEU A 76 15.60 -9.91 -15.11
C LEU A 76 15.94 -11.40 -15.02
N GLU A 77 16.14 -12.07 -16.17
CA GLU A 77 16.52 -13.49 -16.17
C GLU A 77 17.91 -13.71 -15.57
N SER A 78 18.83 -12.76 -15.75
CA SER A 78 20.13 -12.79 -15.07
C SER A 78 19.96 -12.69 -13.55
N LEU A 79 19.09 -11.81 -13.06
CA LEU A 79 18.79 -11.67 -11.62
C LEU A 79 18.11 -12.93 -11.04
N LYS A 80 17.18 -13.54 -11.78
CA LYS A 80 16.56 -14.82 -11.38
C LYS A 80 17.59 -15.95 -11.33
N ALA A 81 18.51 -16.03 -12.29
CA ALA A 81 19.58 -17.00 -12.28
C ALA A 81 20.49 -16.82 -11.05
N ILE A 82 20.80 -15.57 -10.69
CA ILE A 82 21.58 -15.23 -9.48
C ILE A 82 20.87 -15.69 -8.20
N SER A 83 19.55 -15.51 -8.09
CA SER A 83 18.74 -15.98 -6.95
C SER A 83 18.88 -17.50 -6.77
N ARG A 84 18.86 -18.25 -7.88
CA ARG A 84 19.03 -19.71 -7.91
C ARG A 84 20.46 -20.19 -7.71
N GLY A 85 21.41 -19.28 -7.50
CA GLY A 85 22.82 -19.60 -7.25
C GLY A 85 23.67 -19.78 -8.51
N TYR A 86 23.12 -19.57 -9.70
CA TYR A 86 23.88 -19.60 -10.95
C TYR A 86 24.77 -18.35 -11.08
N ARG A 87 25.88 -18.50 -11.82
CA ARG A 87 26.80 -17.42 -12.18
C ARG A 87 26.71 -17.19 -13.70
N PRO A 88 26.03 -16.14 -14.17
CA PRO A 88 26.08 -15.79 -15.59
C PRO A 88 27.51 -15.42 -15.96
N LEU A 89 28.05 -15.99 -17.05
CA LEU A 89 29.40 -15.69 -17.53
C LEU A 89 29.61 -14.21 -17.89
N VAL A 90 28.52 -13.47 -18.11
CA VAL A 90 28.49 -12.07 -18.55
C VAL A 90 28.23 -11.10 -17.39
N TYR A 91 28.05 -11.59 -16.15
CA TYR A 91 27.80 -10.72 -15.01
C TYR A 91 29.13 -10.14 -14.50
N TYR A 92 29.43 -8.92 -14.95
CA TYR A 92 30.72 -8.25 -14.71
C TYR A 92 30.88 -7.65 -13.30
N LYS A 93 29.80 -7.56 -12.51
CA LYS A 93 29.83 -6.99 -11.16
C LYS A 93 30.13 -8.07 -10.12
N PRO A 94 31.12 -7.88 -9.22
CA PRO A 94 31.36 -8.82 -8.12
C PRO A 94 30.09 -8.92 -7.26
N ARG A 95 29.77 -10.14 -6.86
CA ARG A 95 28.55 -10.45 -6.12
C ARG A 95 28.60 -9.80 -4.75
N GLU A 96 27.70 -8.88 -4.50
CA GLU A 96 27.56 -8.32 -3.17
C GLU A 96 26.50 -9.14 -2.39
N PRO A 97 26.75 -9.48 -1.11
CA PRO A 97 25.79 -10.24 -0.30
C PRO A 97 24.38 -9.61 -0.27
N TRP A 98 24.29 -8.28 -0.32
CA TRP A 98 23.04 -7.53 -0.23
C TRP A 98 22.11 -7.74 -1.44
N GLU A 99 22.63 -8.05 -2.63
CA GLU A 99 21.81 -8.28 -3.84
C GLU A 99 20.83 -9.46 -3.64
N LYS A 100 21.28 -10.51 -2.94
CA LYS A 100 20.41 -11.65 -2.62
C LYS A 100 19.27 -11.23 -1.70
N ASP A 101 19.54 -10.35 -0.74
CA ASP A 101 18.55 -9.91 0.23
C ASP A 101 17.51 -9.01 -0.43
N VAL A 102 17.92 -8.18 -1.39
CA VAL A 102 17.00 -7.42 -2.25
C VAL A 102 16.10 -8.36 -3.05
N ILE A 103 16.66 -9.36 -3.74
CA ILE A 103 15.84 -10.32 -4.52
C ILE A 103 14.84 -11.05 -3.62
N LYS A 104 15.28 -11.55 -2.46
CA LYS A 104 14.39 -12.21 -1.48
C LYS A 104 13.27 -11.30 -1.00
N ARG A 105 13.54 -10.02 -0.76
CA ARG A 105 12.52 -9.03 -0.39
C ARG A 105 11.46 -8.92 -1.49
N TYR A 106 11.84 -8.85 -2.77
CA TYR A 106 10.88 -8.87 -3.88
C TYR A 106 10.11 -10.19 -3.98
N GLU A 107 10.78 -11.34 -3.83
CA GLU A 107 10.15 -12.67 -3.79
C GLU A 107 9.06 -12.77 -2.70
N SER A 108 9.31 -12.16 -1.53
CA SER A 108 8.35 -12.15 -0.41
C SER A 108 7.04 -11.41 -0.73
N LEU A 109 7.07 -10.47 -1.68
CA LEU A 109 5.90 -9.70 -2.13
C LEU A 109 5.09 -10.41 -3.24
N GLY A 110 5.60 -11.53 -3.75
CA GLY A 110 4.97 -12.33 -4.79
C GLY A 110 5.81 -12.44 -6.06
N LYS A 111 5.19 -12.95 -7.14
CA LYS A 111 5.85 -13.13 -8.43
C LYS A 111 6.30 -11.80 -9.03
N PHE A 112 7.45 -11.79 -9.69
CA PHE A 112 7.95 -10.70 -10.51
C PHE A 112 8.25 -11.23 -11.92
N GLU A 113 7.29 -11.04 -12.83
CA GLU A 113 7.35 -11.48 -14.22
C GLU A 113 7.05 -10.28 -15.11
N LEU A 114 7.81 -10.12 -16.19
CA LEU A 114 7.58 -9.04 -17.15
C LEU A 114 6.51 -9.44 -18.15
N ASN A 115 5.60 -8.51 -18.43
CA ASN A 115 4.77 -8.59 -19.61
C ASN A 115 5.46 -7.85 -20.76
N LYS A 116 6.26 -8.58 -21.54
CA LYS A 116 7.04 -8.01 -22.64
C LYS A 116 6.18 -7.28 -23.67
N LYS A 117 5.02 -7.85 -24.04
CA LYS A 117 4.09 -7.23 -25.00
C LYS A 117 3.58 -5.88 -24.50
N ALA A 118 3.29 -5.77 -23.20
CA ALA A 118 2.87 -4.51 -22.61
C ALA A 118 4.00 -3.46 -22.63
N LEU A 119 5.25 -3.87 -22.47
CA LEU A 119 6.41 -2.98 -22.57
C LEU A 119 6.70 -2.54 -24.01
N GLU A 120 6.59 -3.46 -24.97
CA GLU A 120 6.67 -3.13 -26.41
C GLU A 120 5.61 -2.09 -26.76
N PHE A 121 4.37 -2.30 -26.31
CA PHE A 121 3.27 -1.37 -26.51
C PHE A 121 3.50 -0.02 -25.81
N ALA A 122 4.00 -0.01 -24.57
CA ALA A 122 4.34 1.22 -23.83
C ALA A 122 5.37 2.07 -24.58
N ARG A 123 6.37 1.41 -25.19
CA ARG A 123 7.41 2.04 -26.01
C ARG A 123 6.87 2.55 -27.33
N GLU A 124 6.04 1.76 -28.04
CA GLU A 124 5.40 2.18 -29.28
C GLU A 124 4.53 3.43 -29.09
N LEU A 125 3.79 3.49 -27.98
CA LEU A 125 3.02 4.67 -27.57
C LEU A 125 3.88 5.83 -27.05
N SER A 126 5.19 5.63 -26.88
CA SER A 126 6.12 6.62 -26.31
C SER A 126 5.61 7.20 -24.99
N VAL A 127 5.09 6.33 -24.11
CA VAL A 127 4.52 6.74 -22.81
C VAL A 127 5.53 7.54 -22.01
N SER A 128 5.15 8.78 -21.67
CA SER A 128 6.03 9.75 -21.01
C SER A 128 5.52 10.15 -19.62
N ASN A 129 4.36 9.64 -19.22
CA ASN A 129 3.74 9.90 -17.92
C ASN A 129 3.57 8.59 -17.13
N TYR A 130 3.85 8.65 -15.82
CA TYR A 130 3.77 7.48 -14.95
C TYR A 130 2.32 6.99 -14.76
N GLU A 131 1.35 7.91 -14.77
CA GLU A 131 -0.06 7.55 -14.69
C GLU A 131 -0.51 6.77 -15.93
N GLU A 132 -0.18 7.25 -17.13
CA GLU A 132 -0.43 6.54 -18.39
C GLU A 132 0.20 5.14 -18.39
N PHE A 133 1.45 5.05 -17.92
CA PHE A 133 2.15 3.78 -17.80
C PHE A 133 1.41 2.78 -16.90
N LEU A 134 0.93 3.22 -15.73
CA LEU A 134 0.18 2.36 -14.81
C LEU A 134 -1.20 1.92 -15.37
N LEU A 135 -1.78 2.71 -16.27
CA LEU A 135 -3.07 2.40 -16.90
C LEU A 135 -2.96 1.44 -18.10
N LEU A 136 -1.74 1.14 -18.57
CA LEU A 136 -1.54 0.19 -19.66
C LEU A 136 -1.97 -1.22 -19.26
N ASN A 137 -2.76 -1.86 -20.13
CA ASN A 137 -3.14 -3.25 -19.97
C ASN A 137 -1.88 -4.15 -19.99
N GLY A 138 -1.74 -4.98 -18.94
CA GLY A 138 -0.58 -5.85 -18.78
C GLY A 138 0.51 -5.30 -17.86
N ILE A 139 0.42 -4.04 -17.43
CA ILE A 139 1.23 -3.47 -16.35
C ILE A 139 0.55 -3.75 -15.01
N GLY A 140 0.70 -5.00 -14.55
CA GLY A 140 0.19 -5.44 -13.25
C GLY A 140 1.25 -5.40 -12.14
N PRO A 141 0.88 -5.79 -10.90
CA PRO A 141 1.81 -5.85 -9.77
C PRO A 141 3.05 -6.71 -10.02
N SER A 142 2.92 -7.79 -10.82
CA SER A 142 4.05 -8.67 -11.18
C SER A 142 5.07 -7.95 -12.06
N THR A 143 4.59 -7.28 -13.12
CA THR A 143 5.43 -6.49 -14.03
C THR A 143 6.09 -5.34 -13.29
N LEU A 144 5.34 -4.62 -12.44
CA LEU A 144 5.88 -3.51 -11.68
C LEU A 144 6.99 -3.97 -10.72
N ARG A 145 6.79 -5.09 -9.98
CA ARG A 145 7.85 -5.68 -9.14
C ARG A 145 9.09 -6.07 -9.94
N ALA A 146 8.91 -6.64 -11.13
CA ALA A 146 10.02 -7.03 -11.99
C ALA A 146 10.84 -5.82 -12.46
N LEU A 147 10.17 -4.76 -12.90
CA LEU A 147 10.82 -3.50 -13.26
C LEU A 147 11.50 -2.86 -12.05
N SER A 148 10.84 -2.81 -10.89
CA SER A 148 11.43 -2.26 -9.67
C SER A 148 12.71 -2.99 -9.27
N LEU A 149 12.72 -4.32 -9.37
CA LEU A 149 13.89 -5.14 -9.07
C LEU A 149 15.06 -4.84 -10.04
N VAL A 150 14.76 -4.69 -11.34
CA VAL A 150 15.76 -4.31 -12.34
C VAL A 150 16.31 -2.92 -12.06
N LEU A 151 15.44 -1.94 -11.81
CA LEU A 151 15.85 -0.57 -11.46
C LEU A 151 16.76 -0.54 -10.23
N GLU A 152 16.40 -1.26 -9.17
CA GLU A 152 17.15 -1.23 -7.92
C GLU A 152 18.51 -1.92 -8.02
N LEU A 153 18.62 -3.04 -8.77
CA LEU A 153 19.88 -3.79 -8.85
C LEU A 153 20.79 -3.40 -10.00
N VAL A 154 20.22 -2.95 -11.13
CA VAL A 154 20.98 -2.60 -12.33
C VAL A 154 21.24 -1.10 -12.41
N TYR A 155 20.24 -0.28 -12.08
CA TYR A 155 20.30 1.18 -12.20
C TYR A 155 20.56 1.88 -10.87
N ASP A 156 20.60 1.14 -9.76
CA ASP A 156 20.77 1.67 -8.39
C ASP A 156 19.70 2.71 -8.00
N VAL A 157 18.50 2.56 -8.57
CA VAL A 157 17.35 3.43 -8.32
C VAL A 157 16.23 2.61 -7.71
N HIS A 158 15.82 2.93 -6.49
CA HIS A 158 14.81 2.17 -5.76
C HIS A 158 13.54 2.99 -5.51
N PRO A 159 12.37 2.33 -5.42
CA PRO A 159 11.17 2.98 -4.88
C PRO A 159 11.30 3.18 -3.37
N SER A 160 10.33 3.86 -2.76
CA SER A 160 10.24 3.93 -1.30
C SER A 160 9.83 2.56 -0.73
N TRP A 161 10.59 2.07 0.24
CA TRP A 161 10.30 0.85 0.98
C TRP A 161 9.45 1.08 2.24
N LYS A 162 9.14 2.35 2.55
CA LYS A 162 8.36 2.72 3.73
C LYS A 162 6.90 2.35 3.51
N ASP A 163 6.33 1.61 4.47
CA ASP A 163 4.89 1.33 4.47
C ASP A 163 4.09 2.63 4.70
N PRO A 164 3.25 3.05 3.73
CA PRO A 164 2.52 4.32 3.81
C PRO A 164 1.29 4.28 4.73
N VAL A 165 1.07 3.19 5.47
CA VAL A 165 0.01 3.11 6.49
C VAL A 165 0.12 4.29 7.46
N THR A 166 -0.95 5.06 7.54
CA THR A 166 -1.10 6.21 8.45
C THR A 166 -2.04 5.90 9.61
N HIS A 167 -3.00 5.00 9.41
CA HIS A 167 -4.05 4.66 10.38
C HIS A 167 -4.05 3.15 10.65
N PRO A 168 -3.05 2.63 11.37
CA PRO A 168 -3.04 1.22 11.75
C PRO A 168 -4.33 0.90 12.52
N PRO A 169 -5.08 -0.16 12.14
CA PRO A 169 -6.34 -0.47 12.75
C PRO A 169 -6.09 -0.91 14.18
N ASP A 170 -6.81 -0.28 15.10
CA ASP A 170 -6.94 -0.75 16.47
C ASP A 170 -8.42 -1.07 16.71
N PRO A 171 -8.93 -2.19 16.16
CA PRO A 171 -10.34 -2.51 16.24
C PRO A 171 -10.78 -2.64 17.70
N PHE A 172 -9.87 -3.05 18.58
CA PHE A 172 -10.12 -3.20 20.01
C PHE A 172 -10.51 -1.88 20.67
N LYS A 173 -9.92 -0.75 20.23
CA LYS A 173 -10.32 0.58 20.72
C LYS A 173 -11.80 0.87 20.51
N PHE A 174 -12.36 0.42 19.38
CA PHE A 174 -13.76 0.69 19.01
C PHE A 174 -14.71 -0.39 19.52
N THR A 175 -14.24 -1.65 19.63
CA THR A 175 -15.06 -2.77 20.09
C THR A 175 -15.03 -2.95 21.60
N TYR A 176 -14.21 -2.20 22.34
CA TYR A 176 -14.06 -2.39 23.78
C TYR A 176 -15.39 -2.26 24.56
N ALA A 177 -16.17 -1.22 24.26
CA ALA A 177 -17.41 -0.93 24.99
C ALA A 177 -18.62 -1.74 24.50
N VAL A 178 -18.58 -2.25 23.26
CA VAL A 178 -19.76 -2.79 22.56
C VAL A 178 -19.54 -4.19 21.98
N GLY A 179 -18.38 -4.79 22.22
CA GLY A 179 -18.00 -6.09 21.70
C GLY A 179 -17.59 -6.06 20.22
N GLY A 180 -16.92 -7.13 19.79
CA GLY A 180 -16.38 -7.27 18.44
C GLY A 180 -17.00 -8.45 17.69
N LYS A 181 -16.99 -8.40 16.36
CA LYS A 181 -17.40 -9.53 15.50
C LYS A 181 -16.58 -10.79 15.80
N ASP A 182 -15.30 -10.58 16.07
CA ASP A 182 -14.36 -11.66 16.42
C ASP A 182 -14.47 -12.07 17.90
N ARG A 183 -15.51 -11.60 18.61
CA ARG A 183 -15.79 -11.82 20.04
C ARG A 183 -14.72 -11.29 21.00
N VAL A 184 -13.92 -10.32 20.54
CA VAL A 184 -12.87 -9.69 21.34
C VAL A 184 -13.20 -8.20 21.53
N PRO A 185 -13.33 -7.70 22.76
CA PRO A 185 -13.17 -8.41 24.05
C PRO A 185 -14.28 -9.41 24.40
N PHE A 186 -15.49 -9.18 23.88
CA PHE A 186 -16.65 -10.06 24.03
C PHE A 186 -17.50 -10.02 22.74
N PRO A 187 -18.47 -10.93 22.53
CA PRO A 187 -19.39 -10.88 21.40
C PRO A 187 -20.12 -9.55 21.33
N ILE A 188 -20.50 -9.11 20.13
CA ILE A 188 -21.25 -7.86 19.93
C ILE A 188 -22.46 -7.78 20.88
N ASP A 189 -22.47 -6.74 21.72
CA ASP A 189 -23.59 -6.37 22.58
C ASP A 189 -24.50 -5.42 21.79
N LYS A 190 -25.53 -6.00 21.16
CA LYS A 190 -26.46 -5.23 20.31
C LYS A 190 -27.25 -4.18 21.12
N PRO A 191 -27.82 -4.50 22.30
CA PRO A 191 -28.45 -3.49 23.15
C PRO A 191 -27.56 -2.28 23.45
N ALA A 192 -26.31 -2.50 23.84
CA ALA A 192 -25.37 -1.40 24.10
C ALA A 192 -25.07 -0.57 22.84
N TYR A 193 -25.02 -1.22 21.66
CA TYR A 193 -24.89 -0.54 20.37
C TYR A 193 -26.09 0.39 20.10
N ASP A 194 -27.32 -0.13 20.24
CA ASP A 194 -28.54 0.63 19.95
C ASP A 194 -28.69 1.81 20.92
N GLU A 195 -28.38 1.63 22.20
CA GLU A 195 -28.38 2.70 23.21
C GLU A 195 -27.34 3.78 22.88
N LEU A 196 -26.11 3.39 22.54
CA LEU A 196 -25.05 4.31 22.17
C LEU A 196 -25.39 5.12 20.91
N ILE A 197 -25.94 4.45 19.88
CA ILE A 197 -26.36 5.13 18.64
C ILE A 197 -27.46 6.13 18.96
N SER A 198 -28.50 5.74 19.68
CA SER A 198 -29.61 6.62 20.06
C SER A 198 -29.12 7.85 20.85
N PHE A 199 -28.21 7.63 21.80
CA PHE A 199 -27.59 8.71 22.57
C PHE A 199 -26.79 9.68 21.69
N LEU A 200 -25.98 9.17 20.77
CA LEU A 200 -25.20 10.00 19.85
C LEU A 200 -26.09 10.77 18.86
N GLU A 201 -27.15 10.13 18.35
CA GLU A 201 -28.13 10.77 17.46
C GLU A 201 -28.86 11.91 18.18
N GLU A 202 -29.32 11.68 19.41
CA GLU A 202 -29.97 12.70 20.23
C GLU A 202 -29.02 13.87 20.54
N LEU A 203 -27.78 13.56 20.90
CA LEU A 203 -26.75 14.56 21.18
C LEU A 203 -26.46 15.44 19.95
N VAL A 204 -26.35 14.85 18.76
CA VAL A 204 -26.14 15.58 17.50
C VAL A 204 -27.38 16.38 17.12
N SER A 205 -28.58 15.81 17.27
CA SER A 205 -29.85 16.46 16.94
C SER A 205 -30.12 17.70 17.80
N ARG A 206 -29.81 17.64 19.10
CA ARG A 206 -30.02 18.74 20.04
C ARG A 206 -28.97 19.85 19.93
N HIS A 207 -27.76 19.51 19.48
CA HIS A 207 -26.62 20.44 19.43
C HIS A 207 -25.95 20.50 18.05
N PRO A 208 -26.70 20.76 16.95
CA PRO A 208 -26.18 20.67 15.58
C PRO A 208 -25.08 21.69 15.26
N GLU A 209 -25.09 22.85 15.92
CA GLU A 209 -24.07 23.90 15.75
C GLU A 209 -22.84 23.71 16.64
N GLU A 210 -22.93 22.82 17.63
CA GLU A 210 -21.93 22.66 18.67
C GLU A 210 -20.86 21.64 18.25
N LYS A 211 -20.21 21.89 17.10
CA LYS A 211 -19.01 21.15 16.64
C LYS A 211 -17.95 21.03 17.75
N ALA A 212 -17.96 21.93 18.74
CA ALA A 212 -17.13 21.88 19.94
C ALA A 212 -17.37 20.62 20.81
N LEU A 213 -18.62 20.16 20.97
CA LEU A 213 -18.95 18.97 21.76
C LEU A 213 -18.38 17.70 21.12
N ALA A 214 -18.65 17.50 19.82
CA ALA A 214 -18.04 16.42 19.04
C ALA A 214 -16.51 16.48 19.06
N ARG A 215 -15.93 17.68 18.96
CA ARG A 215 -14.47 17.89 19.10
C ARG A 215 -13.97 17.54 20.51
N ASN A 216 -14.72 17.83 21.57
CA ASN A 216 -14.33 17.51 22.94
C ASN A 216 -14.41 16.02 23.22
N VAL A 217 -15.47 15.34 22.78
CA VAL A 217 -15.56 13.86 22.81
C VAL A 217 -14.40 13.26 22.02
N THR A 218 -14.10 13.80 20.83
CA THR A 218 -12.94 13.36 20.03
C THR A 218 -11.61 13.57 20.77
N LYS A 219 -11.44 14.69 21.48
CA LYS A 219 -10.23 14.95 22.29
C LYS A 219 -10.08 13.94 23.43
N ILE A 220 -11.17 13.61 24.12
CA ILE A 220 -11.18 12.63 25.21
C ILE A 220 -10.83 11.23 24.68
N THR A 221 -11.45 10.82 23.57
CA THR A 221 -11.20 9.49 22.98
C THR A 221 -9.82 9.37 22.32
N LYS A 222 -9.19 10.48 21.90
CA LYS A 222 -7.87 10.46 21.24
C LYS A 222 -6.79 9.85 22.14
N ASN A 223 -6.81 10.17 23.43
CA ASN A 223 -5.80 9.72 24.41
C ASN A 223 -6.23 8.51 25.24
N TRP A 224 -7.49 8.11 25.14
CA TRP A 224 -7.98 6.92 25.83
C TRP A 224 -7.29 5.66 25.29
N LYS A 225 -6.81 4.83 26.21
CA LYS A 225 -6.21 3.52 25.97
C LYS A 225 -6.97 2.48 26.79
N PHE A 226 -7.25 1.34 26.20
CA PHE A 226 -7.82 0.21 26.90
C PHE A 226 -6.76 -0.50 27.77
N PRO A 227 -7.16 -1.23 28.82
CA PRO A 227 -6.25 -2.07 29.59
C PRO A 227 -5.69 -3.23 28.73
N GLU A 228 -4.37 -3.33 28.57
CA GLU A 228 -3.73 -4.35 27.71
C GLU A 228 -4.08 -5.79 28.11
N GLY A 229 -4.28 -6.03 29.41
CA GLY A 229 -4.64 -7.35 29.95
C GLY A 229 -6.04 -7.85 29.56
N GLU A 230 -6.89 -6.97 29.01
CA GLU A 230 -8.25 -7.31 28.57
C GLU A 230 -8.31 -7.64 27.08
N LYS A 231 -7.21 -7.41 26.33
CA LYS A 231 -7.07 -7.84 24.94
C LYS A 231 -6.71 -9.33 24.87
N LYS A 232 -7.62 -10.18 25.35
CA LYS A 232 -7.49 -11.63 25.26
C LYS A 232 -8.28 -12.13 24.05
N ALA A 233 -7.57 -12.62 23.04
CA ALA A 233 -8.18 -13.47 22.05
C ALA A 233 -8.62 -14.77 22.74
N THR A 234 -9.87 -15.18 22.51
CA THR A 234 -10.34 -16.51 22.92
C THR A 234 -9.83 -17.55 21.94
#